data_AF-A0A2Z6P1I8-F1
#
_entry.id   AF-A0A2Z6P1I8-F1
#
_cell.length_a   1.000
_cell.length_b   1.000
_cell.length_c   1.000
_cell.angle_alpha   90.00
_cell.angle_beta   90.00
_cell.angle_gamma   90.00
#
_symmetry.space_group_name_H-M   'P 1'
#
loop_
_entity.id
_entity.type
_entity.pdbx_description
1 polymer ?
#
loop_
_entity_poly.entity_id
_entity_poly.type
_entity_poly.pdbx_seq_one_letter_code
_entity_poly.pdbx_strand_id
1 'polypeptide(L)'
;MISNSKTNRQFLGSPYRGGDEPFKGAGSIENLPHTPVHIWTGDPREKHGEDMGHFYAAGRDPVFYAHHANIDRMWYVWKQLGKKRKNFSDPDWLESSFLFYDENKNLVEVKVKDSVDEKKLGYRYQDVNIPWIKSIPKPSSKVKSKDKNKFLAQRPSRKFVDKFPIVLDSVVSIIVKRPKKSRSSKEKEDEEEILVIDGIEYDNNTEVKYRAKA
;
A
#
# COMPACT_ATOMS: atom_id res chain seq x y z
N MET A 1 -5.38 -5.22 -1.11
CA MET A 1 -6.72 -5.67 -0.66
C MET A 1 -6.71 -6.97 0.16
N ILE A 2 -6.17 -8.10 -0.33
CA ILE A 2 -6.27 -9.39 0.40
C ILE A 2 -4.98 -9.76 1.13
N SER A 3 -3.91 -10.07 0.38
CA SER A 3 -2.67 -10.63 0.95
C SER A 3 -1.80 -9.59 1.67
N ASN A 4 -1.67 -8.40 1.09
CA ASN A 4 -0.84 -7.31 1.61
C ASN A 4 -1.67 -6.29 2.41
N SER A 5 -2.86 -6.65 2.89
CA SER A 5 -3.78 -5.74 3.57
C SER A 5 -4.62 -6.47 4.63
N LYS A 6 -4.00 -7.33 5.44
CA LYS A 6 -4.70 -8.13 6.45
C LYS A 6 -4.93 -7.35 7.74
N THR A 7 -4.09 -6.35 8.01
CA THR A 7 -4.18 -5.45 9.18
C THR A 7 -4.39 -4.00 8.73
N ASN A 8 -4.83 -3.14 9.65
CA ASN A 8 -4.90 -1.68 9.43
C ASN A 8 -3.56 -1.10 8.98
N ARG A 9 -2.45 -1.42 9.64
CA ARG A 9 -1.12 -0.91 9.29
C ARG A 9 -0.71 -1.25 7.86
N GLN A 10 -1.05 -2.44 7.38
CA GLN A 10 -0.78 -2.83 5.99
C GLN A 10 -1.70 -2.10 4.99
N PHE A 11 -2.92 -1.73 5.38
CA PHE A 11 -3.88 -1.08 4.50
C PHE A 11 -3.72 0.45 4.48
N LEU A 12 -3.76 1.08 5.66
CA LEU A 12 -3.77 2.52 5.90
C LEU A 12 -2.36 3.14 5.99
N GLY A 13 -1.31 2.33 6.16
CA GLY A 13 0.07 2.81 6.29
C GLY A 13 0.56 2.94 7.73
N SER A 14 1.77 3.46 7.87
CA SER A 14 2.41 3.74 9.15
C SER A 14 1.86 5.02 9.80
N PRO A 15 1.91 5.13 11.14
CA PRO A 15 1.56 6.37 11.82
C PRO A 15 2.44 7.55 11.39
N TYR A 16 1.82 8.73 11.30
CA TYR A 16 2.47 10.01 11.08
C TYR A 16 1.86 11.04 12.04
N ARG A 17 2.68 11.66 12.89
CA ARG A 17 2.26 12.56 13.97
C ARG A 17 2.94 13.92 13.88
N GLY A 18 2.44 14.91 14.62
CA GLY A 18 3.09 16.22 14.70
C GLY A 18 4.55 16.11 15.17
N GLY A 19 5.48 16.68 14.40
CA GLY A 19 6.92 16.61 14.65
C GLY A 19 7.63 15.40 14.05
N ASP A 20 6.89 14.50 13.38
CA ASP A 20 7.49 13.39 12.66
C ASP A 20 8.06 13.82 11.30
N GLU A 21 9.15 13.16 10.89
CA GLU A 21 9.63 13.22 9.51
C GLU A 21 8.61 12.59 8.54
N PRO A 22 8.46 13.13 7.32
CA PRO A 22 7.53 12.60 6.32
C PRO A 22 7.94 11.19 5.83
N PHE A 23 7.02 10.51 5.14
CA PHE A 23 7.25 9.22 4.46
C PHE A 23 7.60 8.00 5.34
N LYS A 24 6.86 7.77 6.44
CA LYS A 24 7.07 6.62 7.36
C LYS A 24 6.56 5.25 6.87
N GLY A 25 5.99 5.18 5.66
CA GLY A 25 5.54 3.94 5.05
C GLY A 25 4.09 3.99 4.59
N ALA A 26 3.91 4.05 3.28
CA ALA A 26 2.62 4.08 2.61
C ALA A 26 1.82 2.79 2.78
N GLY A 27 0.49 2.93 2.74
CA GLY A 27 -0.43 1.80 2.74
C GLY A 27 -0.31 0.92 1.50
N SER A 28 -0.84 -0.29 1.55
CA SER A 28 -0.80 -1.19 0.39
C SER A 28 -1.55 -0.66 -0.83
N ILE A 29 -2.68 0.04 -0.63
CA ILE A 29 -3.48 0.60 -1.73
C ILE A 29 -2.91 1.89 -2.28
N GLU A 30 -2.36 2.74 -1.42
CA GLU A 30 -1.60 3.94 -1.78
C GLU A 30 -0.44 3.58 -2.72
N ASN A 31 0.32 2.52 -2.40
CA ASN A 31 1.38 2.01 -3.27
C ASN A 31 0.83 1.35 -4.54
N LEU A 32 -0.13 0.42 -4.40
CA LEU A 32 -0.68 -0.38 -5.50
C LEU A 32 -2.16 -0.71 -5.24
N PRO A 33 -3.12 -0.21 -6.05
CA PRO A 33 -2.95 0.29 -7.41
C PRO A 33 -2.94 1.82 -7.58
N HIS A 34 -3.02 2.63 -6.52
CA HIS A 34 -3.15 4.10 -6.62
C HIS A 34 -2.00 4.73 -7.43
N THR A 35 -0.74 4.58 -6.99
CA THR A 35 0.41 5.19 -7.70
C THR A 35 0.50 4.82 -9.19
N PRO A 36 0.35 3.54 -9.60
CA PRO A 36 0.35 3.20 -11.03
C PRO A 36 -0.74 3.88 -11.86
N VAL A 37 -1.92 4.16 -11.30
CA VAL A 37 -2.99 4.82 -12.06
C VAL A 37 -2.66 6.30 -12.28
N HIS A 38 -2.08 6.97 -11.29
CA HIS A 38 -1.52 8.31 -11.46
C HIS A 38 -0.49 8.36 -12.59
N ILE A 39 0.54 7.52 -12.51
CA ILE A 39 1.62 7.46 -13.52
C ILE A 39 1.07 7.11 -14.91
N TRP A 40 0.14 6.15 -15.00
CA TRP A 40 -0.42 5.73 -16.28
C TRP A 40 -1.30 6.79 -16.95
N THR A 41 -1.96 7.63 -16.15
CA THR A 41 -2.90 8.65 -16.66
C THR A 41 -2.20 9.97 -16.96
N GLY A 42 -1.08 10.28 -16.30
CA GLY A 42 -0.28 11.47 -16.57
C GLY A 42 0.29 11.52 -17.99
N ASP A 43 0.49 12.72 -18.54
CA ASP A 43 1.05 12.88 -19.88
C ASP A 43 2.58 12.78 -19.85
N PRO A 44 3.20 11.74 -20.44
CA PRO A 44 4.65 11.59 -20.43
C PRO A 44 5.40 12.64 -21.27
N ARG A 45 4.68 13.50 -22.01
CA ARG A 45 5.26 14.62 -22.77
C ARG A 45 5.42 15.87 -21.91
N GLU A 46 4.69 15.97 -20.81
CA GLU A 46 4.81 17.07 -19.86
C GLU A 46 6.01 16.85 -18.95
N LYS A 47 6.59 17.96 -18.44
CA LYS A 47 7.88 17.94 -17.76
C LYS A 47 7.91 17.03 -16.54
N HIS A 48 6.80 16.94 -15.80
CA HIS A 48 6.67 16.15 -14.59
C HIS A 48 5.52 15.12 -14.67
N GLY A 49 5.00 14.83 -15.88
CA GLY A 49 3.87 13.91 -16.05
C GLY A 49 2.51 14.51 -15.76
N GLU A 50 2.39 15.84 -15.83
CA GLU A 50 1.13 16.55 -15.58
C GLU A 50 -0.02 16.05 -16.45
N ASP A 51 -1.28 16.11 -16.00
CA ASP A 51 -1.68 16.51 -14.64
C ASP A 51 -1.62 15.33 -13.66
N MET A 52 -2.18 14.17 -14.01
CA MET A 52 -2.35 13.02 -13.11
C MET A 52 -1.05 12.38 -12.59
N GLY A 53 0.07 12.51 -13.32
CA GLY A 53 1.34 11.89 -12.95
C GLY A 53 2.05 12.56 -11.79
N HIS A 54 1.63 13.78 -11.39
CA HIS A 54 2.28 14.52 -10.31
C HIS A 54 1.29 15.15 -9.33
N PHE A 55 1.55 15.00 -8.02
CA PHE A 55 0.59 15.39 -6.97
C PHE A 55 0.18 16.87 -6.98
N TYR A 56 1.09 17.79 -7.33
CA TYR A 56 0.76 19.22 -7.38
C TYR A 56 -0.26 19.57 -8.49
N ALA A 57 -0.34 18.75 -9.54
CA ALA A 57 -1.15 19.01 -10.72
C ALA A 57 -2.36 18.07 -10.83
N ALA A 58 -2.31 16.89 -10.20
CA ALA A 58 -3.30 15.83 -10.39
C ALA A 58 -4.76 16.29 -10.22
N GLY A 59 -5.04 17.14 -9.23
CA GLY A 59 -6.40 17.66 -9.00
C GLY A 59 -6.96 18.57 -10.10
N ARG A 60 -6.15 18.98 -11.09
CA ARG A 60 -6.58 19.77 -12.26
C ARG A 60 -7.31 18.90 -13.28
N ASP A 61 -6.98 17.61 -13.33
CA ASP A 61 -7.70 16.63 -14.16
C ASP A 61 -8.94 16.13 -13.40
N PRO A 62 -10.17 16.33 -13.90
CA PRO A 62 -11.38 15.85 -13.24
C PRO A 62 -11.40 14.34 -12.96
N VAL A 63 -10.65 13.51 -13.71
CA VAL A 63 -10.56 12.07 -13.48
C VAL A 63 -9.92 11.73 -12.13
N PHE A 64 -9.12 12.64 -11.56
CA PHE A 64 -8.55 12.51 -10.23
C PHE A 64 -9.60 12.17 -9.18
N TYR A 65 -10.73 12.89 -9.19
CA TYR A 65 -11.80 12.69 -8.22
C TYR A 65 -12.50 11.35 -8.41
N ALA A 66 -12.70 10.90 -9.65
CA ALA A 66 -13.25 9.57 -9.93
C ALA A 66 -12.28 8.45 -9.53
N HIS A 67 -10.98 8.64 -9.73
CA HIS A 67 -9.94 7.74 -9.26
C HIS A 67 -9.98 7.62 -7.74
N HIS A 68 -9.94 8.75 -7.01
CA HIS A 68 -9.97 8.78 -5.56
C HIS A 68 -11.30 8.29 -4.96
N ALA A 69 -12.43 8.48 -5.64
CA ALA A 69 -13.70 7.86 -5.25
C ALA A 69 -13.60 6.33 -5.25
N ASN A 70 -12.92 5.72 -6.22
CA ASN A 70 -12.71 4.27 -6.19
C ASN A 70 -11.66 3.83 -5.16
N ILE A 71 -10.68 4.69 -4.82
CA ILE A 71 -9.75 4.45 -3.70
C ILE A 71 -10.51 4.47 -2.36
N ASP A 72 -11.39 5.43 -2.14
CA ASP A 72 -12.28 5.47 -0.96
C ASP A 72 -13.21 4.25 -0.94
N ARG A 73 -13.77 3.84 -2.09
CA ARG A 73 -14.50 2.59 -2.21
C ARG A 73 -13.67 1.36 -1.83
N MET A 74 -12.35 1.35 -2.08
CA MET A 74 -11.50 0.24 -1.62
C MET A 74 -11.46 0.19 -0.10
N TRP A 75 -11.47 1.32 0.61
CA TRP A 75 -11.57 1.32 2.07
C TRP A 75 -12.90 0.72 2.55
N TYR A 76 -14.03 1.11 1.93
CA TYR A 76 -15.33 0.51 2.17
C TYR A 76 -15.32 -1.02 1.99
N VAL A 77 -14.85 -1.51 0.84
CA VAL A 77 -14.78 -2.95 0.54
C VAL A 77 -13.84 -3.67 1.51
N TRP A 78 -12.69 -3.08 1.85
CA TRP A 78 -11.71 -3.68 2.76
C TRP A 78 -12.30 -3.96 4.14
N LYS A 79 -13.08 -3.03 4.70
CA LYS A 79 -13.79 -3.21 5.98
C LYS A 79 -14.75 -4.41 5.92
N GLN A 80 -15.42 -4.62 4.78
CA GLN A 80 -16.39 -5.71 4.60
C GLN A 80 -15.76 -7.09 4.43
N LEU A 81 -14.48 -7.18 4.05
CA LEU A 81 -13.75 -8.46 3.99
C LEU A 81 -13.51 -9.08 5.39
N GLY A 82 -13.84 -8.35 6.46
CA GLY A 82 -13.87 -8.84 7.83
C GLY A 82 -12.50 -9.21 8.43
N LYS A 83 -12.53 -10.03 9.48
CA LYS A 83 -11.37 -10.44 10.29
C LYS A 83 -10.72 -9.25 11.01
N LYS A 84 -9.42 -9.04 10.80
CA LYS A 84 -8.62 -7.96 11.41
C LYS A 84 -8.59 -6.66 10.58
N ARG A 85 -9.49 -6.56 9.60
CA ARG A 85 -9.65 -5.38 8.74
C ARG A 85 -10.58 -4.37 9.39
N LYS A 86 -10.04 -3.67 10.37
CA LYS A 86 -10.73 -2.62 11.14
C LYS A 86 -9.88 -1.37 11.12
N ASN A 87 -10.49 -0.21 11.25
CA ASN A 87 -9.75 1.06 11.34
C ASN A 87 -8.83 1.08 12.57
N PHE A 88 -7.93 2.06 12.62
CA PHE A 88 -7.16 2.30 13.85
C PHE A 88 -8.11 2.76 14.96
N SER A 89 -7.84 2.30 16.18
CA SER A 89 -8.45 2.80 17.41
C SER A 89 -7.53 3.78 18.15
N ASP A 90 -6.40 4.14 17.54
CA ASP A 90 -5.42 5.06 18.10
C ASP A 90 -6.02 6.48 18.15
N PRO A 91 -6.08 7.13 19.33
CA PRO A 91 -6.55 8.50 19.45
C PRO A 91 -5.81 9.49 18.56
N ASP A 92 -4.50 9.30 18.33
CA ASP A 92 -3.72 10.21 17.49
C ASP A 92 -4.23 10.18 16.04
N TRP A 93 -4.62 8.99 15.56
CA TRP A 93 -5.22 8.84 14.24
C TRP A 93 -6.64 9.40 14.19
N LEU A 94 -7.47 9.12 15.22
CA LEU A 94 -8.87 9.52 15.27
C LEU A 94 -9.07 11.03 15.44
N GLU A 95 -8.21 11.68 16.22
CA GLU A 95 -8.29 13.10 16.55
C GLU A 95 -7.52 14.00 15.58
N SER A 96 -6.74 13.41 14.66
CA SER A 96 -6.12 14.11 13.55
C SER A 96 -7.18 14.90 12.77
N SER A 97 -6.91 16.18 12.52
CA SER A 97 -7.83 17.09 11.86
C SER A 97 -7.27 17.73 10.60
N PHE A 98 -8.17 18.13 9.72
CA PHE A 98 -7.89 18.79 8.45
C PHE A 98 -8.86 19.94 8.26
N LEU A 99 -8.45 20.95 7.49
CA LEU A 99 -9.26 22.12 7.16
C LEU A 99 -9.69 22.05 5.70
N PHE A 100 -10.99 22.18 5.44
CA PHE A 100 -11.57 22.25 4.10
C PHE A 100 -12.52 23.42 3.97
N TYR A 101 -12.67 23.94 2.75
CA TYR A 101 -13.79 24.82 2.42
C TYR A 101 -15.02 24.00 2.06
N ASP A 102 -16.16 24.34 2.66
CA ASP A 102 -17.47 23.76 2.30
C ASP A 102 -18.08 24.42 1.05
N GLU A 103 -19.25 23.95 0.62
CA GLU A 103 -19.98 24.49 -0.52
C GLU A 103 -20.44 25.94 -0.34
N ASN A 104 -20.49 26.43 0.90
CA ASN A 104 -20.88 27.79 1.28
C ASN A 104 -19.67 28.71 1.49
N LYS A 105 -18.45 28.23 1.18
CA LYS A 105 -17.17 28.93 1.34
C LYS A 105 -16.78 29.18 2.80
N ASN A 106 -17.32 28.42 3.74
CA ASN A 106 -16.88 28.43 5.13
C ASN A 106 -15.67 27.50 5.30
N LEU A 107 -14.72 27.90 6.13
CA LEU A 107 -13.62 27.04 6.54
C LEU A 107 -14.08 26.12 7.67
N VAL A 108 -14.03 24.81 7.45
CA VAL A 108 -14.51 23.78 8.37
C VAL A 108 -13.35 22.87 8.78
N GLU A 109 -13.20 22.65 10.07
CA GLU A 109 -12.32 21.62 10.62
C GLU A 109 -13.05 20.27 10.68
N VAL A 110 -12.43 19.24 10.11
CA VAL A 110 -12.94 17.87 10.13
C VAL A 110 -11.94 16.95 10.80
N LYS A 111 -12.42 15.94 11.53
CA LYS A 111 -11.59 14.93 12.18
C LYS A 111 -11.75 13.57 11.52
N VAL A 112 -10.69 12.77 11.54
CA VAL A 112 -10.70 11.41 10.94
C VAL A 112 -11.80 10.54 11.54
N LYS A 113 -12.05 10.63 12.85
CA LYS A 113 -13.10 9.84 13.52
C LYS A 113 -14.51 10.04 12.93
N ASP A 114 -14.77 11.20 12.33
CA ASP A 114 -16.08 11.55 11.78
C ASP A 114 -16.24 11.04 10.33
N SER A 115 -15.15 10.63 9.67
CA SER A 115 -15.17 10.10 8.30
C SER A 115 -15.11 8.57 8.19
N VAL A 116 -14.98 7.86 9.32
CA VAL A 116 -14.87 6.38 9.33
C VAL A 116 -16.13 5.63 8.87
N ASP A 117 -17.28 6.30 8.92
CA ASP A 117 -18.60 5.79 8.55
C ASP A 117 -19.20 6.66 7.44
N GLU A 118 -19.10 6.18 6.21
CA GLU A 118 -19.61 6.85 5.01
C GLU A 118 -21.11 7.17 5.08
N LYS A 119 -21.88 6.39 5.85
CA LYS A 119 -23.33 6.61 6.00
C LYS A 119 -23.64 7.87 6.79
N LYS A 120 -22.81 8.21 7.78
CA LYS A 120 -22.94 9.47 8.54
C LYS A 120 -22.59 10.68 7.68
N LEU A 121 -21.73 10.49 6.68
CA LEU A 121 -21.41 11.49 5.66
C LEU A 121 -22.48 11.60 4.56
N GLY A 122 -23.54 10.78 4.61
CA GLY A 122 -24.67 10.87 3.70
C GLY A 122 -24.45 10.21 2.32
N TYR A 123 -23.40 9.39 2.16
CA TYR A 123 -23.15 8.70 0.89
C TYR A 123 -22.91 7.19 1.05
N ARG A 124 -22.99 6.47 -0.08
CA ARG A 124 -22.61 5.06 -0.17
C ARG A 124 -22.22 4.72 -1.61
N TYR A 125 -21.48 3.63 -1.77
CA TYR A 125 -21.18 3.08 -3.09
C TYR A 125 -22.28 2.12 -3.56
N GLN A 126 -22.50 2.09 -4.87
CA GLN A 126 -23.32 1.06 -5.49
C GLN A 126 -22.66 -0.32 -5.31
N ASP A 127 -23.48 -1.31 -4.96
CA ASP A 127 -23.03 -2.69 -4.88
C ASP A 127 -22.84 -3.25 -6.30
N VAL A 128 -21.59 -3.58 -6.63
CA VAL A 128 -21.19 -4.15 -7.91
C VAL A 128 -20.35 -5.40 -7.68
N ASN A 129 -20.37 -6.32 -8.63
CA ASN A 129 -19.58 -7.54 -8.55
C ASN A 129 -18.08 -7.22 -8.38
N ILE A 130 -17.40 -7.93 -7.48
CA ILE A 130 -15.99 -7.73 -7.16
C ILE A 130 -15.20 -8.98 -7.59
N PRO A 131 -14.80 -9.07 -8.87
CA PRO A 131 -14.23 -10.31 -9.42
C PRO A 131 -12.88 -10.69 -8.82
N TRP A 132 -12.10 -9.70 -8.36
CA TRP A 132 -10.75 -9.94 -7.84
C TRP A 132 -10.72 -10.60 -6.45
N ILE A 133 -11.85 -10.74 -5.75
CA ILE A 133 -11.91 -11.40 -4.43
C ILE A 133 -11.37 -12.83 -4.49
N LYS A 134 -11.65 -13.53 -5.60
CA LYS A 134 -11.22 -14.92 -5.81
C LYS A 134 -9.94 -15.04 -6.65
N SER A 135 -9.35 -13.93 -7.07
CA SER A 135 -8.15 -13.89 -7.91
C SER A 135 -6.87 -14.07 -7.10
N ILE A 136 -6.75 -15.21 -6.41
CA ILE A 136 -5.58 -15.55 -5.60
C ILE A 136 -4.47 -16.07 -6.53
N PRO A 137 -3.23 -15.54 -6.42
CA PRO A 137 -2.11 -16.02 -7.23
C PRO A 137 -1.87 -17.52 -7.05
N LYS A 138 -1.77 -18.25 -8.18
CA LYS A 138 -1.37 -19.66 -8.16
C LYS A 138 0.12 -19.75 -7.84
N PRO A 139 0.53 -20.61 -6.88
CA PRO A 139 1.95 -20.84 -6.64
C PRO A 139 2.64 -21.31 -7.92
N SER A 140 3.82 -20.77 -8.21
CA SER A 140 4.70 -21.33 -9.24
C SER A 140 4.92 -22.81 -8.97
N SER A 141 4.94 -23.65 -10.01
CA SER A 141 5.32 -25.05 -9.87
C SER A 141 6.66 -25.13 -9.13
N LYS A 142 6.68 -25.83 -7.99
CA LYS A 142 7.92 -26.05 -7.25
C LYS A 142 8.83 -26.87 -8.15
N VAL A 143 9.98 -26.32 -8.54
CA VAL A 143 11.07 -27.19 -8.98
C VAL A 143 11.45 -28.03 -7.76
N LYS A 144 11.15 -29.33 -7.81
CA LYS A 144 11.45 -30.28 -6.73
C LYS A 144 12.97 -30.48 -6.69
N SER A 145 13.69 -29.62 -5.99
CA SER A 145 15.08 -29.91 -5.60
C SER A 145 15.07 -30.55 -4.21
N LYS A 146 15.59 -31.78 -4.10
CA LYS A 146 15.85 -32.46 -2.81
C LYS A 146 17.07 -31.87 -2.07
N ASP A 147 17.87 -31.04 -2.74
CA ASP A 147 19.04 -30.38 -2.16
C ASP A 147 18.71 -28.97 -1.67
N LYS A 148 18.85 -28.75 -0.36
CA LYS A 148 18.74 -27.42 0.29
C LYS A 148 19.76 -26.42 -0.25
N ASN A 149 20.92 -26.89 -0.72
CA ASN A 149 21.99 -26.04 -1.27
C ASN A 149 21.79 -25.65 -2.75
N LYS A 150 20.87 -26.30 -3.49
CA LYS A 150 20.57 -25.97 -4.89
C LYS A 150 19.47 -24.91 -5.09
N PHE A 151 18.83 -24.43 -4.02
CA PHE A 151 17.90 -23.27 -4.12
C PHE A 151 18.60 -22.02 -4.70
N LEU A 152 19.90 -21.89 -4.48
CA LEU A 152 20.75 -20.83 -5.06
C LEU A 152 21.14 -21.12 -6.52
N ALA A 153 21.23 -22.39 -6.92
CA ALA A 153 21.76 -22.81 -8.22
C ALA A 153 20.73 -22.78 -9.38
N GLN A 154 19.44 -22.61 -9.09
CA GLN A 154 18.37 -22.63 -10.11
C GLN A 154 17.79 -21.25 -10.41
N ARG A 155 18.26 -20.19 -9.76
CA ARG A 155 17.93 -18.82 -10.12
C ARG A 155 19.08 -18.30 -11.01
N PRO A 156 18.79 -17.47 -12.04
CA PRO A 156 19.87 -16.83 -12.81
C PRO A 156 20.87 -16.20 -11.84
N SER A 157 22.15 -16.10 -12.21
CA SER A 157 23.23 -15.55 -11.38
C SER A 157 22.84 -14.15 -10.86
N ARG A 158 22.19 -14.10 -9.70
CA ARG A 158 21.77 -12.87 -9.06
C ARG A 158 22.86 -12.48 -8.08
N LYS A 159 23.17 -11.20 -8.06
CA LYS A 159 24.10 -10.62 -7.08
C LYS A 159 23.57 -10.94 -5.69
N PHE A 160 24.30 -11.77 -4.95
CA PHE A 160 23.96 -12.06 -3.56
C PHE A 160 24.51 -10.95 -2.69
N VAL A 161 23.69 -10.46 -1.76
CA VAL A 161 24.10 -9.38 -0.85
C VAL A 161 23.89 -9.83 0.59
N ASP A 162 24.85 -9.51 1.45
CA ASP A 162 24.89 -9.83 2.87
C ASP A 162 25.07 -8.59 3.77
N LYS A 163 25.32 -7.39 3.20
CA LYS A 163 25.53 -6.13 3.91
C LYS A 163 24.67 -5.00 3.34
N PHE A 164 24.15 -4.14 4.22
CA PHE A 164 23.38 -2.94 3.90
C PHE A 164 24.10 -1.69 4.41
N PRO A 165 23.84 -0.49 3.85
CA PRO A 165 22.92 -0.20 2.75
C PRO A 165 23.43 -0.69 1.38
N ILE A 166 22.54 -0.80 0.39
CA ILE A 166 22.89 -1.16 -0.99
C ILE A 166 22.29 -0.16 -1.98
N VAL A 167 23.01 0.09 -3.06
CA VAL A 167 22.43 0.73 -4.25
C VAL A 167 21.74 -0.35 -5.09
N LEU A 168 20.45 -0.17 -5.37
CA LEU A 168 19.64 -1.13 -6.12
C LEU A 168 19.72 -0.85 -7.64
N ASP A 169 20.89 -1.08 -8.23
CA ASP A 169 21.17 -0.93 -9.66
C ASP A 169 20.82 -2.17 -10.51
N SER A 170 20.60 -3.31 -9.84
CA SER A 170 20.48 -4.62 -10.46
C SER A 170 19.66 -5.58 -9.60
N VAL A 171 19.30 -6.73 -10.16
CA VAL A 171 18.53 -7.76 -9.43
C VAL A 171 19.42 -8.43 -8.38
N VAL A 172 19.17 -8.12 -7.11
CA VAL A 172 19.85 -8.72 -5.97
C VAL A 172 19.04 -9.84 -5.31
N SER A 173 19.70 -10.65 -4.48
CA SER A 173 19.04 -11.64 -3.62
C SER A 173 19.75 -11.72 -2.26
N ILE A 174 18.97 -11.94 -1.21
CA ILE A 174 19.45 -12.06 0.16
C ILE A 174 18.66 -13.14 0.89
N ILE A 175 19.29 -13.79 1.87
CA ILE A 175 18.62 -14.73 2.77
C ILE A 175 18.12 -13.96 4.00
N VAL A 176 16.81 -13.89 4.16
CA VAL A 176 16.16 -13.32 5.36
C VAL A 176 15.76 -14.46 6.31
N LYS A 177 16.22 -14.39 7.56
CA LYS A 177 15.84 -15.36 8.59
C LYS A 177 14.39 -15.13 9.01
N ARG A 178 13.59 -16.19 8.97
CA ARG A 178 12.22 -16.17 9.49
C ARG A 178 12.23 -16.27 11.02
N PRO A 179 11.40 -15.48 11.73
CA PRO A 179 11.37 -15.49 13.19
C PRO A 179 10.81 -16.79 13.75
N LYS A 180 9.78 -17.37 13.12
CA LYS A 180 9.15 -18.63 13.54
C LYS A 180 8.86 -19.53 12.34
N LYS A 181 9.18 -20.82 12.48
CA LYS A 181 8.91 -21.85 11.46
C LYS A 181 7.72 -22.71 11.88
N SER A 182 7.06 -23.35 10.92
CA SER A 182 5.97 -24.31 11.16
C SER A 182 4.80 -23.79 12.02
N ARG A 183 4.42 -22.51 11.84
CA ARG A 183 3.26 -21.92 12.53
C ARG A 183 1.96 -22.66 12.18
N SER A 184 1.13 -22.90 13.18
CA SER A 184 -0.23 -23.41 13.09
C SER A 184 -1.15 -22.42 12.36
N SER A 185 -2.34 -22.87 11.94
CA SER A 185 -3.32 -22.01 11.29
C SER A 185 -3.80 -20.87 12.20
N LYS A 186 -3.99 -21.16 13.49
CA LYS A 186 -4.39 -20.17 14.49
C LYS A 186 -3.32 -19.08 14.67
N GLU A 187 -2.05 -19.47 14.81
CA GLU A 187 -0.95 -18.50 14.92
C GLU A 187 -0.80 -17.60 13.68
N LYS A 188 -1.15 -18.10 12.48
CA LYS A 188 -1.12 -17.30 11.25
C LYS A 188 -2.30 -16.33 11.14
N GLU A 189 -3.41 -16.63 11.80
CA GLU A 189 -4.55 -15.73 11.89
C GLU A 189 -4.34 -14.68 13.00
N ASP A 190 -3.71 -15.10 14.10
CA ASP A 190 -3.38 -14.27 15.24
C ASP A 190 -2.25 -13.27 14.94
N GLU A 191 -1.22 -13.69 14.21
CA GLU A 191 -0.09 -12.83 13.87
C GLU A 191 0.27 -12.95 12.39
N GLU A 192 0.33 -11.81 11.71
CA GLU A 192 0.81 -11.76 10.34
C GLU A 192 2.35 -11.74 10.32
N GLU A 193 2.95 -12.58 9.49
CA GLU A 193 4.40 -12.55 9.26
C GLU A 193 4.67 -11.61 8.09
N ILE A 194 5.27 -10.47 8.39
CA ILE A 194 5.46 -9.35 7.46
C ILE A 194 6.93 -9.26 7.09
N LEU A 195 7.22 -9.21 5.78
CA LEU A 195 8.53 -8.81 5.29
C LEU A 195 8.61 -7.28 5.30
N VAL A 196 9.56 -6.74 6.05
CA VAL A 196 9.82 -5.30 6.12
C VAL A 196 11.08 -5.01 5.30
N ILE A 197 10.97 -4.05 4.39
CA ILE A 197 12.10 -3.45 3.67
C ILE A 197 12.14 -2.00 4.16
N ASP A 198 13.22 -1.65 4.84
CA ASP A 198 13.35 -0.38 5.55
C ASP A 198 14.59 0.37 5.06
N GLY A 199 14.67 1.68 5.34
CA GLY A 199 15.77 2.55 4.89
C GLY A 199 15.82 2.70 3.37
N ILE A 200 14.67 2.85 2.72
CA ILE A 200 14.59 3.08 1.28
C ILE A 200 14.79 4.57 1.02
N GLU A 201 15.93 4.91 0.43
CA GLU A 201 16.30 6.28 0.08
C GLU A 201 16.32 6.44 -1.44
N TYR A 202 15.69 7.51 -1.94
CA TYR A 202 15.68 7.87 -3.35
C TYR A 202 15.39 9.38 -3.51
N ASP A 203 15.64 9.92 -4.70
CA ASP A 203 15.25 11.30 -5.03
C ASP A 203 13.73 11.40 -5.20
N ASN A 204 13.09 12.24 -4.38
CA ASN A 204 11.64 12.44 -4.37
C ASN A 204 11.07 13.00 -5.69
N ASN A 205 11.92 13.56 -6.57
CA ASN A 205 11.51 14.03 -7.88
C ASN A 205 11.57 12.95 -8.98
N THR A 206 11.99 11.72 -8.61
CA THR A 206 12.11 10.61 -9.56
C THR A 206 11.08 9.54 -9.26
N GLU A 207 10.41 9.05 -10.30
CA GLU A 207 9.55 7.88 -10.19
C GLU A 207 10.37 6.62 -9.88
N VAL A 208 10.06 5.94 -8.77
CA VAL A 208 10.79 4.74 -8.34
C VAL A 208 9.85 3.54 -8.22
N LYS A 209 10.27 2.40 -8.78
CA LYS A 209 9.57 1.12 -8.65
C LYS A 209 10.54 -0.04 -8.63
N TYR A 210 10.46 -0.86 -7.58
CA TYR A 210 11.13 -2.16 -7.52
C TYR A 210 10.11 -3.28 -7.22
N ARG A 211 10.51 -4.53 -7.47
CA ARG A 211 9.67 -5.71 -7.18
C ARG A 211 10.37 -6.63 -6.19
N ALA A 212 9.75 -6.81 -5.03
CA ALA A 212 10.18 -7.82 -4.06
C ALA A 212 9.44 -9.15 -4.29
N LYS A 213 10.18 -10.25 -4.22
CA LYS A 213 9.61 -11.62 -4.27
C LYS A 213 10.19 -12.44 -3.13
N ALA A 214 9.36 -12.71 -2.12
CA ALA A 214 9.65 -13.60 -0.98
C ALA A 214 9.25 -15.05 -1.29
#